data_AF-A0A378AP36-F1
#
_entry.id   AF-A0A378AP36-F1
#
_cell.length_a   1.000
_cell.length_b   1.000
_cell.length_c   1.000
_cell.angle_alpha   90.00
_cell.angle_beta   90.00
_cell.angle_gamma   90.00
#
_symmetry.space_group_name_H-M   'P 1'
#
loop_
_entity.id
_entity.type
_entity.pdbx_description
1 polymer ?
#
loop_
_entity_poly.entity_id
_entity_poly.type
_entity_poly.pdbx_seq_one_letter_code
_entity_poly.pdbx_strand_id
1 'polypeptide(L)'
;MEISTLQIIAIFIFSCIAGMGSVLDEFQTHRPLIACTVIGLILGDLKTGVMLGGTLELIALGWMNVGAAQSPDSALASIISAILVIVGHQSIATGIAIALPVAAAGQVLTVFARTITVVFQHAADKAAEEARFRTIDLLHVSALGVQALRVAIPALVVSLFVSADMVSSMLSAIPEFVTRGLQIAGGFIVVVGYAMVLRMMGVKYLMPFFFLGFLAGGYLDFSLLAFGGVGVIIALIYIQLNPQWRKAEPAASTAPLPPPLTSLTTNGAENGTEKNHARRPGEHVSPLQPPAGLL
;
A
#
# COMPACT_ATOMS: atom_id res chain seq x y z
N MET A 1 -33.14 11.61 -8.24
CA MET A 1 -33.11 10.90 -9.54
C MET A 1 -33.52 9.46 -9.31
N GLU A 2 -34.36 8.88 -10.17
CA GLU A 2 -34.57 7.43 -10.17
C GLU A 2 -33.45 6.76 -10.97
N ILE A 3 -32.81 5.75 -10.39
CA ILE A 3 -31.71 5.03 -11.04
C ILE A 3 -32.33 4.12 -12.11
N SER A 4 -31.89 4.26 -13.36
CA SER A 4 -32.33 3.39 -14.45
C SER A 4 -31.82 1.97 -14.24
N THR A 5 -32.60 0.96 -14.66
CA THR A 5 -32.18 -0.46 -14.61
C THR A 5 -30.81 -0.69 -15.24
N LEU A 6 -30.47 0.05 -16.30
CA LEU A 6 -29.15 -0.04 -16.94
C LEU A 6 -28.03 0.45 -16.01
N GLN A 7 -28.27 1.52 -15.25
CA GLN A 7 -27.32 2.05 -14.28
C GLN A 7 -27.15 1.09 -13.11
N ILE A 8 -28.22 0.45 -12.64
CA ILE A 8 -28.16 -0.59 -11.59
C ILE A 8 -27.29 -1.76 -12.02
N ILE A 9 -27.48 -2.26 -13.25
CA ILE A 9 -26.65 -3.33 -13.80
C ILE A 9 -25.18 -2.89 -13.93
N ALA A 10 -24.93 -1.67 -14.40
CA ALA A 10 -23.58 -1.13 -14.51
C ALA A 10 -22.89 -0.96 -13.14
N ILE A 11 -23.62 -0.48 -12.12
CA ILE A 11 -23.14 -0.40 -10.73
C ILE A 11 -22.80 -1.79 -10.22
N PHE A 12 -23.66 -2.79 -10.44
CA PHE A 12 -23.41 -4.16 -10.00
C PHE A 12 -22.14 -4.75 -10.64
N ILE A 13 -22.00 -4.64 -11.97
CA ILE A 13 -20.84 -5.15 -12.70
C ILE A 13 -19.56 -4.47 -12.20
N PHE A 14 -19.57 -3.14 -12.08
CA PHE A 14 -18.40 -2.42 -11.59
C PHE A 14 -18.08 -2.76 -10.12
N SER A 15 -19.09 -2.94 -9.29
CA SER A 15 -18.92 -3.35 -7.89
C SER A 15 -18.33 -4.75 -7.77
N CYS A 16 -18.65 -5.67 -8.68
CA CYS A 16 -17.96 -6.95 -8.77
C CYS A 16 -16.47 -6.75 -9.08
N ILE A 17 -16.13 -5.89 -10.06
CA ILE A 17 -14.73 -5.60 -10.42
C ILE A 17 -13.96 -4.95 -9.27
N ALA A 18 -14.55 -3.97 -8.59
CA ALA A 18 -13.96 -3.33 -7.42
C ALA A 18 -13.82 -4.31 -6.25
N GLY A 19 -14.79 -5.20 -6.04
CA GLY A 19 -14.75 -6.25 -5.02
C GLY A 19 -13.63 -7.26 -5.28
N MET A 20 -13.45 -7.70 -6.52
CA MET A 20 -12.29 -8.53 -6.90
C MET A 20 -10.98 -7.77 -6.68
N GLY A 21 -10.92 -6.52 -7.14
CA GLY A 21 -9.74 -5.67 -6.98
C GLY A 21 -9.35 -5.38 -5.53
N SER A 22 -10.27 -5.51 -4.57
CA SER A 22 -10.02 -5.29 -3.14
C SER A 22 -9.18 -6.37 -2.48
N VAL A 23 -9.06 -7.54 -3.12
CA VAL A 23 -8.23 -8.65 -2.65
C VAL A 23 -7.06 -8.96 -3.57
N LEU A 24 -7.17 -8.62 -4.87
CA LEU A 24 -6.04 -8.73 -5.80
C LEU A 24 -4.98 -7.66 -5.53
N ASP A 25 -5.39 -6.43 -5.18
CA ASP A 25 -4.50 -5.27 -4.95
C ASP A 25 -3.58 -4.90 -6.15
N GLU A 26 -3.86 -5.41 -7.36
CA GLU A 26 -3.04 -5.16 -8.57
C GLU A 26 -3.50 -3.92 -9.35
N PHE A 27 -4.72 -3.95 -9.89
CA PHE A 27 -5.26 -2.86 -10.72
C PHE A 27 -5.79 -1.67 -9.92
N GLN A 28 -5.80 -1.78 -8.59
CA GLN A 28 -6.24 -0.72 -7.67
C GLN A 28 -7.68 -0.21 -7.92
N THR A 29 -8.55 -1.02 -8.54
CA THR A 29 -9.95 -0.65 -8.83
C THR A 29 -10.78 -0.39 -7.57
N HIS A 30 -10.33 -0.91 -6.42
CA HIS A 30 -10.93 -0.74 -5.11
C HIS A 30 -10.60 0.61 -4.44
N ARG A 31 -9.66 1.38 -5.01
CA ARG A 31 -9.27 2.70 -4.51
C ARG A 31 -10.42 3.70 -4.64
N PRO A 32 -10.68 4.54 -3.62
CA PRO A 32 -11.75 5.52 -3.65
C PRO A 32 -11.76 6.41 -4.88
N LEU A 33 -10.59 6.83 -5.37
CA LEU A 33 -10.49 7.69 -6.55
C LEU A 33 -11.13 7.03 -7.79
N ILE A 34 -10.80 5.77 -8.08
CA ILE A 34 -11.32 5.05 -9.25
C ILE A 34 -12.78 4.68 -9.00
N ALA A 35 -13.09 4.14 -7.82
CA ALA A 35 -14.43 3.67 -7.48
C ALA A 35 -15.48 4.78 -7.55
N CYS A 36 -15.24 5.92 -6.91
CA CYS A 36 -16.18 7.05 -6.93
C CYS A 36 -16.29 7.69 -8.32
N THR A 37 -15.19 7.76 -9.08
CA THR A 37 -15.19 8.34 -10.43
C THR A 37 -16.05 7.51 -11.38
N VAL A 38 -15.92 6.18 -11.36
CA VAL A 38 -16.72 5.30 -12.23
C VAL A 38 -18.18 5.30 -11.83
N ILE A 39 -18.50 5.29 -10.54
CA ILE A 39 -19.88 5.42 -10.07
C ILE A 39 -20.46 6.80 -10.46
N GLY A 40 -19.68 7.87 -10.35
CA GLY A 40 -20.03 9.20 -10.84
C GLY A 40 -20.35 9.23 -12.33
N LEU A 41 -19.56 8.53 -13.13
CA LEU A 41 -19.79 8.37 -14.57
C LEU A 41 -21.09 7.61 -14.85
N ILE A 42 -21.35 6.50 -14.14
CA ILE A 42 -22.56 5.69 -14.33
C ILE A 42 -23.83 6.48 -13.95
N LEU A 43 -23.76 7.25 -12.86
CA LEU A 43 -24.89 8.03 -12.36
C LEU A 43 -25.08 9.38 -13.07
N GLY A 44 -24.09 9.84 -13.83
CA GLY A 44 -24.17 11.06 -14.66
C GLY A 44 -23.61 12.33 -14.00
N ASP A 45 -23.01 12.24 -12.81
CA ASP A 45 -22.31 13.35 -12.15
C ASP A 45 -20.85 12.98 -11.86
N LEU A 46 -20.02 13.13 -12.89
CA LEU A 46 -18.60 12.84 -12.82
C LEU A 46 -17.86 13.79 -11.88
N LYS A 47 -18.24 15.08 -11.83
CA LYS A 47 -17.52 16.09 -11.03
C LYS A 47 -17.65 15.77 -9.55
N THR A 48 -18.86 15.50 -9.08
CA THR A 48 -19.10 15.14 -7.69
C THR A 48 -18.41 13.81 -7.35
N GLY A 49 -18.44 12.83 -8.26
CA GLY A 49 -17.74 11.56 -8.10
C GLY A 49 -16.22 11.70 -7.94
N VAL A 50 -15.56 12.48 -8.79
CA VAL A 50 -14.12 12.73 -8.72
C VAL A 50 -13.72 13.50 -7.46
N MET A 51 -14.49 14.52 -7.09
CA MET A 51 -14.24 15.32 -5.89
C MET A 51 -14.37 14.48 -4.61
N LEU A 52 -15.41 13.65 -4.53
CA LEU A 52 -15.60 12.71 -3.42
C LEU A 52 -14.47 11.68 -3.38
N GLY A 53 -14.15 11.06 -4.53
CA GLY A 53 -13.09 10.06 -4.65
C GLY A 53 -11.73 10.60 -4.23
N GLY A 54 -11.35 11.79 -4.70
CA GLY A 54 -10.10 12.44 -4.30
C GLY A 54 -10.03 12.73 -2.80
N THR A 55 -11.14 13.14 -2.20
CA THR A 55 -11.18 13.42 -0.76
C THR A 55 -11.10 12.14 0.07
N LEU A 56 -11.83 11.09 -0.33
CA LEU A 56 -11.77 9.77 0.32
C LEU A 56 -10.40 9.10 0.15
N GLU A 57 -9.72 9.33 -0.99
CA GLU A 57 -8.37 8.81 -1.22
C GLU A 57 -7.39 9.34 -0.18
N LEU A 58 -7.45 10.64 0.14
CA LEU A 58 -6.61 11.25 1.18
C LEU A 58 -6.81 10.61 2.56
N ILE A 59 -8.03 10.16 2.86
CA ILE A 59 -8.36 9.45 4.10
C ILE A 59 -7.84 8.00 4.04
N ALA A 60 -7.95 7.36 2.88
CA ALA A 60 -7.60 5.96 2.64
C ALA A 60 -6.12 5.72 2.29
N LEU A 61 -5.25 6.74 2.30
CA LEU A 61 -3.81 6.61 2.00
C LEU A 61 -3.12 5.56 2.87
N GLY A 62 -3.54 5.42 4.13
CA GLY A 62 -3.01 4.44 5.07
C GLY A 62 -3.72 3.09 5.06
N TRP A 63 -4.80 2.93 4.29
CA TRP A 63 -5.59 1.70 4.29
C TRP A 63 -4.93 0.68 3.37
N MET A 64 -4.07 -0.13 3.97
CA MET A 64 -3.38 -1.23 3.31
C MET A 64 -3.46 -2.50 4.16
N ASN A 65 -3.54 -3.64 3.49
CA ASN A 65 -3.55 -4.94 4.14
C ASN A 65 -2.11 -5.33 4.50
N VAL A 66 -1.84 -5.56 5.79
CA VAL A 66 -0.51 -5.96 6.27
C VAL A 66 -0.61 -7.31 6.96
N GLY A 67 -0.14 -8.35 6.28
CA GLY A 67 -0.30 -9.73 6.74
C GLY A 67 -1.77 -10.09 6.93
N ALA A 68 -2.11 -10.63 8.10
CA ALA A 68 -3.50 -10.96 8.44
C ALA A 68 -4.34 -9.74 8.87
N ALA A 69 -3.71 -8.59 9.17
CA ALA A 69 -4.42 -7.38 9.56
C ALA A 69 -5.06 -6.75 8.32
N GLN A 70 -6.40 -6.80 8.27
CA GLN A 70 -7.19 -6.22 7.20
C GLN A 70 -7.45 -4.74 7.47
N SER A 71 -7.26 -3.91 6.45
CA SER A 71 -7.64 -2.51 6.51
C SER A 71 -9.17 -2.35 6.45
N PRO A 72 -9.69 -1.15 6.80
CA PRO A 72 -11.05 -0.79 6.46
C PRO A 72 -11.32 -0.95 4.97
N ASP A 73 -12.54 -1.36 4.61
CA ASP A 73 -12.90 -1.65 3.22
C ASP A 73 -13.23 -0.36 2.46
N SER A 74 -12.25 0.15 1.72
CA SER A 74 -12.45 1.33 0.87
C SER A 74 -13.37 1.08 -0.32
N ALA A 75 -13.43 -0.14 -0.85
CA ALA A 75 -14.17 -0.43 -2.07
C ALA A 75 -15.67 -0.22 -1.84
N LEU A 76 -16.20 -0.89 -0.82
CA LEU A 76 -17.60 -0.80 -0.42
C LEU A 76 -17.96 0.61 0.02
N ALA A 77 -17.12 1.23 0.86
CA ALA A 77 -17.34 2.57 1.37
C ALA A 77 -17.44 3.61 0.24
N SER A 78 -16.55 3.54 -0.74
CA SER A 78 -16.48 4.51 -1.83
C SER A 78 -17.66 4.38 -2.78
N ILE A 79 -18.07 3.14 -3.10
CA ILE A 79 -19.21 2.89 -4.00
C ILE A 79 -20.51 3.34 -3.34
N ILE A 80 -20.78 2.91 -2.10
CA ILE A 80 -22.01 3.27 -1.38
C ILE A 80 -22.08 4.78 -1.14
N SER A 81 -20.97 5.39 -0.70
CA SER A 81 -20.90 6.83 -0.48
C SER A 81 -21.16 7.61 -1.77
N ALA A 82 -20.56 7.22 -2.89
CA ALA A 82 -20.79 7.88 -4.18
C ALA A 82 -22.25 7.78 -4.63
N ILE A 83 -22.88 6.60 -4.49
CA ILE A 83 -24.30 6.41 -4.83
C ILE A 83 -25.16 7.37 -4.00
N LEU A 84 -24.97 7.40 -2.67
CA LEU A 84 -25.81 8.20 -1.77
C LEU A 84 -25.61 9.71 -1.96
N VAL A 85 -24.37 10.15 -2.20
CA VAL A 85 -24.06 11.56 -2.45
C VAL A 85 -24.67 12.05 -3.75
N ILE A 86 -24.54 11.27 -4.83
CA ILE A 86 -25.02 11.69 -6.16
C ILE A 86 -26.55 11.61 -6.25
N VAL A 87 -27.14 10.50 -5.81
CA VAL A 87 -28.61 10.30 -5.88
C VAL A 87 -29.36 11.23 -4.92
N GLY A 88 -28.80 11.42 -3.72
CA GLY A 88 -29.38 12.27 -2.69
C GLY A 88 -29.01 13.76 -2.81
N HIS A 89 -28.20 14.13 -3.80
CA HIS A 89 -27.67 15.49 -3.99
C HIS A 89 -27.04 16.08 -2.71
N GLN A 90 -26.25 15.27 -2.03
CA GLN A 90 -25.67 15.61 -0.72
C GLN A 90 -24.29 16.23 -0.84
N SER A 91 -23.84 16.85 0.25
CA SER A 91 -22.48 17.37 0.33
C SER A 91 -21.42 16.25 0.36
N ILE A 92 -20.22 16.55 -0.13
CA ILE A 92 -19.06 15.64 -0.03
C ILE A 92 -18.78 15.26 1.43
N ALA A 93 -18.93 16.22 2.36
CA ALA A 93 -18.72 15.97 3.78
C ALA A 93 -19.70 14.92 4.32
N THR A 94 -20.96 14.98 3.90
CA THR A 94 -21.95 13.94 4.23
C THR A 94 -21.53 12.58 3.66
N GLY A 95 -20.97 12.56 2.44
CA GLY A 95 -20.37 11.36 1.85
C GLY A 95 -19.28 10.75 2.71
N ILE A 96 -18.37 11.57 3.25
CA ILE A 96 -17.31 11.13 4.17
C ILE A 96 -17.91 10.55 5.46
N ALA A 97 -18.99 11.16 5.98
CA ALA A 97 -19.72 10.67 7.15
C ALA A 97 -20.16 9.23 6.98
N ILE A 98 -20.72 8.95 5.81
CA ILE A 98 -21.32 7.66 5.50
C ILE A 98 -20.23 6.64 5.15
N ALA A 99 -19.18 7.09 4.45
CA ALA A 99 -18.08 6.23 4.03
C ALA A 99 -17.39 5.55 5.22
N LEU A 100 -17.16 6.26 6.33
CA LEU A 100 -16.37 5.74 7.43
C LEU A 100 -17.04 4.56 8.18
N PRO A 101 -18.32 4.65 8.61
CA PRO A 101 -19.03 3.49 9.16
C PRO A 101 -19.20 2.36 8.14
N VAL A 102 -19.44 2.69 6.87
CA VAL A 102 -19.55 1.68 5.81
C VAL A 102 -18.22 0.95 5.60
N ALA A 103 -17.08 1.63 5.69
CA ALA A 103 -15.76 1.02 5.59
C ALA A 103 -15.50 0.02 6.73
N ALA A 104 -15.92 0.38 7.95
CA ALA A 104 -15.82 -0.50 9.11
C ALA A 104 -16.74 -1.72 8.98
N ALA A 105 -17.99 -1.52 8.53
CA ALA A 105 -18.92 -2.62 8.26
C ALA A 105 -18.40 -3.53 7.12
N GLY A 106 -17.85 -2.92 6.07
CA GLY A 106 -17.23 -3.62 4.97
C GLY A 106 -16.03 -4.45 5.42
N GLN A 107 -15.18 -3.94 6.31
CA GLN A 107 -14.08 -4.70 6.88
C GLN A 107 -14.56 -5.98 7.57
N VAL A 108 -15.62 -5.89 8.38
CA VAL A 108 -16.23 -7.06 9.03
C VAL A 108 -16.72 -8.04 7.97
N LEU A 109 -17.39 -7.55 6.93
CA LEU A 109 -17.84 -8.37 5.81
C LEU A 109 -16.65 -9.01 5.06
N THR A 110 -15.49 -8.34 4.95
CA THR A 110 -14.23 -8.93 4.41
C THR A 110 -13.87 -10.19 5.17
N VAL A 111 -13.86 -10.07 6.50
CA VAL A 111 -13.41 -11.14 7.38
C VAL A 111 -14.32 -12.35 7.18
N PHE A 112 -15.63 -12.15 7.18
CA PHE A 112 -16.59 -13.22 6.89
C PHE A 112 -16.39 -13.85 5.51
N ALA A 113 -16.24 -13.04 4.46
CA ALA A 113 -16.00 -13.56 3.10
C ALA A 113 -14.70 -14.37 3.03
N ARG A 114 -13.62 -13.90 3.68
CA ARG A 114 -12.35 -14.63 3.77
C ARG A 114 -12.50 -15.94 4.55
N THR A 115 -13.29 -15.98 5.61
CA THR A 115 -13.59 -17.23 6.32
C THR A 115 -14.30 -18.24 5.41
N ILE A 116 -15.22 -17.79 4.56
CA ILE A 116 -15.90 -18.67 3.59
C ILE A 116 -14.91 -19.23 2.55
N THR A 117 -13.91 -18.45 2.13
CA THR A 117 -12.91 -18.93 1.15
C THR A 117 -12.10 -20.13 1.64
N VAL A 118 -12.07 -20.41 2.94
CA VAL A 118 -11.44 -21.61 3.51
C VAL A 118 -12.08 -22.90 2.98
N VAL A 119 -13.38 -22.89 2.65
CA VAL A 119 -14.05 -24.06 2.04
C VAL A 119 -13.46 -24.38 0.67
N PHE A 120 -13.11 -23.36 -0.11
CA PHE A 120 -12.48 -23.52 -1.42
C PHE A 120 -11.06 -24.09 -1.28
N GLN A 121 -10.34 -23.74 -0.22
CA GLN A 121 -9.02 -24.30 0.06
C GLN A 121 -9.10 -25.81 0.36
N HIS A 122 -10.02 -26.24 1.22
CA HIS A 122 -10.23 -27.67 1.49
C HIS A 122 -10.67 -28.46 0.24
N ALA A 123 -11.43 -27.82 -0.66
CA ALA A 123 -11.77 -28.42 -1.94
C ALA A 123 -10.56 -28.50 -2.90
N ALA A 124 -9.68 -27.50 -2.85
CA ALA A 124 -8.45 -27.48 -3.64
C ALA A 124 -7.46 -28.54 -3.19
N ASP A 125 -7.35 -28.81 -1.88
CA ASP A 125 -6.51 -29.88 -1.33
C ASP A 125 -6.92 -31.25 -1.89
N LYS A 126 -8.22 -31.55 -1.90
CA LYS A 126 -8.76 -32.79 -2.51
C LYS A 126 -8.48 -32.86 -4.02
N ALA A 127 -8.65 -31.75 -4.73
CA ALA A 127 -8.36 -31.69 -6.16
C ALA A 127 -6.86 -31.86 -6.47
N ALA A 128 -5.98 -31.45 -5.55
CA ALA A 128 -4.54 -31.61 -5.65
C ALA A 128 -4.11 -33.07 -5.44
N GLU A 129 -4.73 -33.80 -4.50
CA GLU A 129 -4.51 -35.24 -4.33
C GLU A 129 -4.83 -36.04 -5.60
N GLU A 130 -5.86 -35.63 -6.34
CA GLU A 130 -6.26 -36.23 -7.63
C GLU A 130 -5.47 -35.69 -8.84
N ALA A 131 -4.49 -34.78 -8.63
CA ALA A 131 -3.72 -34.09 -9.68
C ALA A 131 -4.59 -33.36 -10.73
N ARG A 132 -5.74 -32.82 -10.32
CA ARG A 132 -6.69 -32.15 -11.21
C ARG A 132 -6.45 -30.64 -11.28
N PHE A 133 -5.40 -30.24 -12.00
CA PHE A 133 -4.97 -28.83 -12.13
C PHE A 133 -6.09 -27.87 -12.58
N ARG A 134 -6.90 -28.27 -13.58
CA ARG A 134 -8.03 -27.46 -14.06
C ARG A 134 -9.07 -27.17 -12.97
N THR A 135 -9.28 -28.11 -12.06
CA THR A 135 -10.22 -27.93 -10.94
C THR A 135 -9.65 -26.92 -9.94
N ILE A 136 -8.34 -26.97 -9.68
CA ILE A 136 -7.66 -26.02 -8.79
C ILE A 136 -7.76 -24.60 -9.35
N ASP A 137 -7.51 -24.40 -10.65
CA ASP A 137 -7.63 -23.10 -11.31
C ASP A 137 -9.06 -22.55 -11.19
N LEU A 138 -10.06 -23.39 -11.41
CA LEU A 138 -11.46 -23.00 -11.31
C LEU A 138 -11.87 -22.70 -9.86
N LEU A 139 -11.35 -23.45 -8.88
CA LEU A 139 -11.56 -23.18 -7.46
C LEU A 139 -10.92 -21.86 -7.03
N HIS A 140 -9.72 -21.55 -7.54
CA HIS A 140 -9.05 -20.29 -7.27
C HIS A 140 -9.86 -19.09 -7.81
N VAL A 141 -10.31 -19.16 -9.06
CA VAL A 141 -11.12 -18.09 -9.68
C VAL A 141 -12.52 -17.99 -9.05
N SER A 142 -13.13 -19.11 -8.66
CA SER A 142 -14.45 -19.08 -8.02
C SER A 142 -14.41 -18.52 -6.59
N ALA A 143 -13.31 -18.72 -5.85
CA ALA A 143 -13.09 -18.08 -4.55
C ALA A 143 -13.05 -16.55 -4.68
N LEU A 144 -12.52 -16.03 -5.78
CA LEU A 144 -12.54 -14.59 -6.09
C LEU A 144 -13.96 -14.07 -6.29
N GLY A 145 -14.87 -14.89 -6.83
CA GLY A 145 -16.29 -14.56 -6.97
C GLY A 145 -16.98 -14.23 -5.64
N VAL A 146 -16.59 -14.89 -4.54
CA VAL A 146 -17.11 -14.59 -3.20
C VAL A 146 -16.74 -13.16 -2.77
N GLN A 147 -15.52 -12.73 -3.09
CA GLN A 147 -15.04 -11.38 -2.77
C GLN A 147 -15.69 -10.31 -3.67
N ALA A 148 -15.93 -10.63 -4.94
CA ALA A 148 -16.71 -9.77 -5.84
C ALA A 148 -18.12 -9.52 -5.29
N LEU A 149 -18.79 -10.60 -4.91
CA LEU A 149 -20.18 -10.58 -4.47
C LEU A 149 -20.36 -9.82 -3.14
N ARG A 150 -19.33 -9.85 -2.30
CA ARG A 150 -19.27 -9.14 -1.02
C ARG A 150 -19.50 -7.63 -1.15
N VAL A 151 -18.96 -7.02 -2.21
CA VAL A 151 -19.11 -5.58 -2.48
C VAL A 151 -20.32 -5.35 -3.37
N ALA A 152 -20.57 -6.23 -4.34
CA ALA A 152 -21.64 -6.08 -5.31
C ALA A 152 -23.05 -6.25 -4.73
N ILE A 153 -23.28 -7.18 -3.80
CA ILE A 153 -24.62 -7.36 -3.20
C ILE A 153 -25.03 -6.11 -2.40
N PRO A 154 -24.23 -5.59 -1.45
CA PRO A 154 -24.62 -4.39 -0.73
C PRO A 154 -24.78 -3.18 -1.65
N ALA A 155 -23.90 -3.01 -2.64
CA ALA A 155 -24.02 -1.93 -3.62
C ALA A 155 -25.31 -2.04 -4.44
N LEU A 156 -25.69 -3.26 -4.84
CA LEU A 156 -26.94 -3.54 -5.54
C LEU A 156 -28.16 -3.19 -4.67
N VAL A 157 -28.18 -3.68 -3.43
CA VAL A 157 -29.25 -3.38 -2.46
C VAL A 157 -29.39 -1.87 -2.29
N VAL A 158 -28.29 -1.16 -2.04
CA VAL A 158 -28.33 0.31 -1.95
C VAL A 158 -28.86 0.93 -3.24
N SER A 159 -28.38 0.52 -4.42
CA SER A 159 -28.84 1.09 -5.69
C SER A 159 -30.32 0.81 -6.01
N LEU A 160 -30.90 -0.28 -5.50
CA LEU A 160 -32.31 -0.62 -5.71
C LEU A 160 -33.25 0.15 -4.76
N PHE A 161 -32.83 0.35 -3.52
CA PHE A 161 -33.67 0.96 -2.48
C PHE A 161 -33.39 2.44 -2.27
N VAL A 162 -32.29 2.98 -2.82
CA VAL A 162 -31.96 4.38 -2.67
C VAL A 162 -32.90 5.27 -3.48
N SER A 163 -33.58 6.16 -2.79
CA SER A 163 -34.30 7.28 -3.41
C SER A 163 -33.80 8.60 -2.82
N ALA A 164 -33.93 9.68 -3.60
CA ALA A 164 -33.54 11.01 -3.16
C ALA A 164 -34.30 11.42 -1.87
N ASP A 165 -35.60 11.08 -1.78
CA ASP A 165 -36.43 11.39 -0.62
C ASP A 165 -36.02 10.60 0.62
N MET A 166 -35.65 9.32 0.47
CA MET A 166 -35.17 8.51 1.59
C MET A 166 -33.83 9.05 2.12
N VAL A 167 -32.90 9.37 1.23
CA VAL A 167 -31.60 9.95 1.61
C VAL A 167 -31.81 11.31 2.26
N SER A 168 -32.64 12.17 1.67
CA SER A 168 -32.98 13.48 2.23
C SER A 168 -33.64 13.37 3.60
N SER A 169 -34.60 12.47 3.79
CA SER A 169 -35.29 12.27 5.07
C SER A 169 -34.37 11.70 6.15
N MET A 170 -33.54 10.72 5.80
CA MET A 170 -32.56 10.12 6.71
C MET A 170 -31.51 11.14 7.15
N LEU A 171 -31.07 12.01 6.24
CA LEU A 171 -30.05 13.02 6.52
C LEU A 171 -30.62 14.26 7.19
N SER A 172 -31.87 14.63 6.90
CA SER A 172 -32.57 15.71 7.59
C SER A 172 -32.89 15.35 9.05
N ALA A 173 -32.92 14.06 9.38
CA ALA A 173 -32.98 13.60 10.75
C ALA A 173 -31.66 13.80 11.52
N ILE A 174 -30.54 14.03 10.82
CA ILE A 174 -29.24 14.32 11.44
C ILE A 174 -29.20 15.81 11.83
N PRO A 175 -29.04 16.15 13.12
CA PRO A 175 -28.97 17.54 13.56
C PRO A 175 -27.81 18.29 12.90
N GLU A 176 -27.99 19.60 12.63
CA GLU A 176 -26.94 20.44 12.02
C GLU A 176 -25.62 20.44 12.79
N PHE A 177 -25.65 20.31 14.12
CA PHE A 177 -24.43 20.26 14.91
C PHE A 177 -23.57 19.04 14.55
N VAL A 178 -24.19 17.92 14.16
CA VAL A 178 -23.50 16.67 13.78
C VAL A 178 -22.90 16.82 12.39
N THR A 179 -23.66 17.32 11.41
CA THR A 179 -23.15 17.52 10.05
C THR A 179 -22.01 18.53 10.02
N ARG A 180 -22.11 19.62 10.81
CA ARG A 180 -21.04 20.61 10.96
C ARG A 180 -19.83 20.07 11.72
N GLY A 181 -20.05 19.31 12.80
CA GLY A 181 -18.97 18.62 13.52
C GLY A 181 -18.20 17.67 12.62
N LEU A 182 -18.92 16.96 11.75
CA LEU A 182 -18.32 16.03 10.80
C LEU A 182 -17.56 16.73 9.67
N GLN A 183 -18.04 17.88 9.17
CA GLN A 183 -17.26 18.71 8.23
C GLN A 183 -15.90 19.09 8.82
N ILE A 184 -15.87 19.51 10.09
CA ILE A 184 -14.62 19.86 10.78
C ILE A 184 -13.76 18.60 10.95
N ALA A 185 -14.35 17.50 11.43
CA ALA A 185 -13.64 16.24 11.65
C ALA A 185 -13.05 15.65 10.34
N GLY A 186 -13.73 15.82 9.21
CA GLY A 186 -13.27 15.38 7.89
C GLY A 186 -11.96 16.02 7.45
N GLY A 187 -11.67 17.25 7.90
CA GLY A 187 -10.36 17.88 7.67
C GLY A 187 -9.24 17.23 8.50
N PHE A 188 -9.54 16.82 9.74
CA PHE A 188 -8.55 16.23 10.65
C PHE A 188 -8.36 14.73 10.43
N ILE A 189 -9.37 13.99 9.96
CA ILE A 189 -9.28 12.54 9.78
C ILE A 189 -8.22 12.13 8.76
N VAL A 190 -7.93 13.00 7.79
CA VAL A 190 -6.86 12.82 6.80
C VAL A 190 -5.48 12.67 7.48
N VAL A 191 -5.26 13.35 8.62
CA VAL A 191 -4.00 13.26 9.37
C VAL A 191 -3.74 11.82 9.85
N VAL A 192 -4.78 11.05 10.15
CA VAL A 192 -4.65 9.64 10.54
C VAL A 192 -4.08 8.82 9.37
N GLY A 193 -4.55 9.06 8.15
CA GLY A 193 -4.03 8.41 6.94
C GLY A 193 -2.53 8.68 6.74
N TYR A 194 -2.11 9.94 6.85
CA TYR A 194 -0.70 10.29 6.79
C TYR A 194 0.13 9.66 7.92
N ALA A 195 -0.41 9.65 9.15
CA ALA A 195 0.27 9.05 10.30
C ALA A 195 0.49 7.53 10.13
N MET A 196 -0.47 6.82 9.52
CA MET A 196 -0.33 5.40 9.19
C MET A 196 0.80 5.14 8.19
N VAL A 197 0.88 5.93 7.12
CA VAL A 197 1.96 5.83 6.11
C VAL A 197 3.32 6.13 6.74
N LEU A 198 3.41 7.22 7.53
CA LEU A 198 4.65 7.59 8.22
C LEU A 198 5.10 6.53 9.22
N ARG A 199 4.16 5.89 9.93
CA ARG A 199 4.47 4.78 10.83
C ARG A 199 5.03 3.58 10.07
N MET A 200 4.50 3.27 8.89
CA MET A 200 5.02 2.18 8.06
C MET A 200 6.45 2.46 7.57
N MET A 201 6.73 3.69 7.14
CA MET A 201 8.07 4.10 6.72
C MET A 201 9.03 4.39 7.88
N GLY A 202 8.53 4.37 9.13
CA GLY A 202 9.02 5.10 10.30
C GLY A 202 10.45 4.77 10.77
N VAL A 203 11.43 5.18 9.98
CA VAL A 203 12.84 5.02 10.25
C VAL A 203 13.37 6.32 10.85
N LYS A 204 13.74 6.28 12.15
CA LYS A 204 14.10 7.46 12.93
C LYS A 204 15.17 8.35 12.27
N TYR A 205 16.13 7.77 11.57
CA TYR A 205 17.20 8.53 10.92
C TYR A 205 16.75 9.29 9.65
N LEU A 206 15.59 8.96 9.07
CA LEU A 206 15.02 9.66 7.91
C LEU A 206 14.07 10.80 8.32
N MET A 207 13.76 10.95 9.61
CA MET A 207 12.88 12.03 10.12
C MET A 207 13.32 13.46 9.74
N PRO A 208 14.61 13.79 9.61
CA PRO A 208 15.01 15.11 9.10
C PRO A 208 14.44 15.44 7.72
N PHE A 209 14.31 14.45 6.81
CA PHE A 209 13.70 14.67 5.49
C PHE A 209 12.21 14.97 5.58
N PHE A 210 11.51 14.34 6.53
CA PHE A 210 10.10 14.63 6.80
C PHE A 210 9.93 16.08 7.27
N PHE A 211 10.72 16.54 8.26
CA PHE A 211 10.64 17.91 8.75
C PHE A 211 11.05 18.95 7.70
N LEU A 212 12.02 18.62 6.85
CA LEU A 212 12.39 19.45 5.70
C LEU A 212 11.21 19.62 4.74
N GLY A 213 10.54 18.53 4.37
CA GLY A 213 9.34 18.56 3.53
C GLY A 213 8.17 19.31 4.19
N PHE A 214 8.00 19.17 5.51
CA PHE A 214 6.98 19.88 6.28
C PHE A 214 7.20 21.40 6.28
N LEU A 215 8.44 21.85 6.54
CA LEU A 215 8.79 23.27 6.47
C LEU A 215 8.63 23.80 5.03
N ALA A 216 9.14 23.08 4.04
CA ALA A 216 9.02 23.44 2.63
C ALA A 216 7.56 23.56 2.21
N GLY A 217 6.68 22.63 2.60
CA GLY A 217 5.25 22.68 2.30
C GLY A 217 4.49 23.84 2.96
N GLY A 218 4.98 24.37 4.07
CA GLY A 218 4.36 25.53 4.73
C GLY A 218 4.68 26.88 4.09
N TYR A 219 5.76 26.96 3.30
CA TYR A 219 6.26 28.22 2.72
C TYR A 219 6.38 28.21 1.18
N LEU A 220 6.37 27.05 0.53
CA LEU A 220 6.48 26.92 -0.91
C LEU A 220 5.14 26.47 -1.51
N ASP A 221 4.64 27.24 -2.46
CA ASP A 221 3.43 26.92 -3.24
C ASP A 221 3.74 25.94 -4.40
N PHE A 222 4.33 24.80 -4.06
CA PHE A 222 4.64 23.75 -5.03
C PHE A 222 3.52 22.72 -5.14
N SER A 223 3.34 22.18 -6.34
CA SER A 223 2.42 21.05 -6.56
C SER A 223 2.93 19.78 -5.88
N LEU A 224 2.03 18.86 -5.53
CA LEU A 224 2.40 17.54 -4.99
C LEU A 224 3.37 16.78 -5.91
N LEU A 225 3.24 16.95 -7.23
CA LEU A 225 4.16 16.38 -8.22
C LEU A 225 5.58 16.93 -8.08
N ALA A 226 5.71 18.25 -7.88
CA ALA A 226 7.03 18.88 -7.69
C ALA A 226 7.68 18.41 -6.38
N PHE A 227 6.93 18.32 -5.28
CA PHE A 227 7.41 17.73 -4.03
C PHE A 227 7.88 16.29 -4.20
N GLY A 228 7.12 15.47 -4.95
CA GLY A 228 7.52 14.10 -5.29
C GLY A 228 8.83 14.05 -6.08
N GLY A 229 8.98 14.90 -7.10
CA GLY A 229 10.20 14.99 -7.90
C GLY A 229 11.43 15.38 -7.08
N VAL A 230 11.30 16.42 -6.24
CA VAL A 230 12.38 16.84 -5.32
C VAL A 230 12.72 15.72 -4.34
N GLY A 231 11.72 15.04 -3.79
CA GLY A 231 11.92 13.90 -2.88
C GLY A 231 12.71 12.77 -3.52
N VAL A 232 12.43 12.42 -4.77
CA VAL A 232 13.18 11.39 -5.53
C VAL A 232 14.62 11.82 -5.76
N ILE A 233 14.86 13.07 -6.15
CA ILE A 233 16.22 13.59 -6.37
C ILE A 233 17.04 13.51 -5.08
N ILE A 234 16.46 13.96 -3.95
CA ILE A 234 17.12 13.90 -2.64
C ILE A 234 17.40 12.44 -2.24
N ALA A 235 16.46 11.53 -2.46
CA ALA A 235 16.65 10.11 -2.16
C ALA A 235 17.81 9.49 -2.96
N LEU A 236 17.90 9.80 -4.26
CA LEU A 236 19.00 9.32 -5.11
C LEU A 236 20.36 9.84 -4.64
N ILE A 237 20.46 11.13 -4.33
CA ILE A 237 21.68 11.74 -3.80
C ILE A 237 22.07 11.12 -2.45
N TYR A 238 21.09 10.93 -1.55
CA TYR A 238 21.33 10.30 -0.25
C TYR A 238 21.88 8.88 -0.38
N ILE A 239 21.34 8.07 -1.30
CA ILE A 239 21.83 6.72 -1.56
C ILE A 239 23.25 6.74 -2.16
N GLN A 240 23.54 7.64 -3.08
CA GLN A 240 24.87 7.75 -3.70
C GLN A 240 25.96 8.18 -2.72
N LEU A 241 25.63 9.05 -1.76
CA LEU A 241 26.57 9.57 -0.77
C LEU A 241 26.76 8.63 0.43
N ASN A 242 25.80 7.74 0.72
CA ASN A 242 25.89 6.88 1.89
C ASN A 242 26.99 5.81 1.70
N PRO A 243 28.04 5.81 2.57
CA PRO A 243 29.16 4.88 2.47
C PRO A 243 28.77 3.40 2.52
N GLN A 244 27.60 3.08 3.10
CA GLN A 244 27.09 1.70 3.21
C GLN A 244 26.81 1.03 1.86
N TRP A 245 26.54 1.82 0.82
CA TRP A 245 26.28 1.32 -0.55
C TRP A 245 27.41 1.63 -1.52
N ARG A 246 28.51 2.20 -1.02
CA ARG A 246 29.73 2.43 -1.81
C ARG A 246 30.42 1.08 -2.02
N LYS A 247 30.50 0.63 -3.27
CA LYS A 247 31.32 -0.56 -3.60
C LYS A 247 32.73 -0.32 -3.05
N ALA A 248 33.29 -1.33 -2.37
CA ALA A 248 34.66 -1.25 -1.89
C ALA A 248 35.56 -0.88 -3.07
N GLU A 249 36.22 0.27 -2.98
CA GLU A 249 37.25 0.62 -3.94
C GLU A 249 38.29 -0.51 -3.90
N PRO A 250 38.71 -1.06 -5.04
CA PRO A 250 39.90 -1.90 -5.06
C PRO A 250 41.01 -1.05 -4.45
N ALA A 251 41.54 -1.50 -3.31
CA ALA A 251 42.66 -0.83 -2.66
C ALA A 251 43.69 -0.50 -3.73
N ALA A 252 44.00 0.78 -3.89
CA ALA A 252 45.01 1.21 -4.83
C ALA A 252 46.26 0.39 -4.51
N SER A 253 46.63 -0.50 -5.44
CA SER A 253 47.84 -1.29 -5.37
C SER A 253 48.98 -0.33 -5.08
N THR A 254 49.51 -0.38 -3.86
CA THR A 254 50.72 0.34 -3.51
C THR A 254 51.80 -0.24 -4.42
N ALA A 255 52.13 0.51 -5.47
CA ALA A 255 53.22 0.16 -6.36
C ALA A 255 54.47 -0.09 -5.48
N PRO A 256 55.13 -1.24 -5.60
CA PRO A 256 56.30 -1.52 -4.77
C PRO A 256 57.35 -0.45 -5.04
N LEU A 257 57.78 0.22 -3.98
CA LEU A 257 58.92 1.14 -4.01
C LEU A 257 60.11 0.42 -4.68
N PRO A 258 60.80 1.03 -5.65
CA PRO A 258 61.97 0.41 -6.26
C PRO A 258 63.05 0.17 -5.19
N PRO A 259 63.74 -0.98 -5.20
CA PRO A 259 64.75 -1.29 -4.20
C PRO A 259 65.94 -0.32 -4.31
N PRO A 260 66.57 0.06 -3.19
CA PRO A 260 67.75 0.92 -3.24
C PRO A 260 68.91 0.19 -3.92
N LEU A 261 69.52 0.83 -4.91
CA LEU A 261 70.69 0.36 -5.63
C LEU A 261 71.85 0.13 -4.65
N THR A 262 72.04 -1.12 -4.20
CA THR A 262 73.23 -1.50 -3.44
C THR A 262 74.19 -2.17 -4.41
N SER A 263 75.24 -1.44 -4.76
CA SER A 263 76.33 -1.88 -5.63
C SER A 263 77.06 -3.10 -5.05
N LEU A 264 77.25 -4.09 -5.92
CA LEU A 264 78.10 -5.27 -5.75
C LEU A 264 79.53 -4.91 -5.33
N THR A 265 79.99 -5.43 -4.18
CA THR A 265 81.39 -5.81 -3.96
C THR A 265 81.50 -6.99 -2.98
N THR A 266 81.61 -8.19 -3.57
CA THR A 266 82.52 -9.31 -3.27
C THR A 266 83.05 -9.60 -1.86
N ASN A 267 82.91 -10.89 -1.52
CA ASN A 267 83.86 -11.82 -0.90
C ASN A 267 84.14 -11.79 0.62
N GLY A 268 83.98 -12.96 1.24
CA GLY A 268 84.67 -13.33 2.46
C GLY A 268 84.00 -14.49 3.21
N ALA A 269 84.69 -15.62 3.26
CA ALA A 269 84.30 -16.94 3.74
C ALA A 269 83.87 -17.08 5.22
N GLU A 270 83.49 -18.34 5.54
CA GLU A 270 83.31 -19.00 6.85
C GLU A 270 81.91 -18.95 7.46
N ASN A 271 81.37 -19.94 8.17
CA ASN A 271 81.57 -21.39 8.35
C ASN A 271 80.40 -21.81 9.30
N GLY A 272 80.00 -23.08 9.32
CA GLY A 272 79.33 -23.68 10.49
C GLY A 272 77.79 -23.69 10.56
N THR A 273 77.22 -24.85 10.21
CA THR A 273 76.16 -25.59 10.95
C THR A 273 75.14 -24.82 11.81
N GLU A 274 73.85 -24.86 11.42
CA GLU A 274 72.81 -25.42 12.28
C GLU A 274 71.53 -25.78 11.52
N LYS A 275 70.91 -26.88 11.97
CA LYS A 275 69.66 -27.48 11.49
C LYS A 275 68.50 -26.48 11.57
N ASN A 276 67.63 -26.46 10.56
CA ASN A 276 66.25 -26.05 10.83
C ASN A 276 65.21 -26.85 10.06
N HIS A 277 64.27 -27.36 10.83
CA HIS A 277 63.19 -28.25 10.45
C HIS A 277 61.96 -27.39 10.09
N ALA A 278 61.29 -27.78 9.01
CA ALA A 278 59.84 -27.72 8.84
C ALA A 278 59.09 -26.36 8.78
N ARG A 279 58.45 -26.21 7.61
CA ARG A 279 57.09 -25.70 7.33
C ARG A 279 56.88 -24.20 7.04
N ARG A 280 56.39 -23.99 5.80
CA ARG A 280 55.71 -22.81 5.28
C ARG A 280 54.19 -22.85 5.61
N PRO A 281 53.50 -21.70 5.44
CA PRO A 281 52.33 -21.28 6.23
C PRO A 281 50.99 -21.53 5.52
N GLY A 282 49.89 -21.42 6.24
CA GLY A 282 48.54 -21.49 5.67
C GLY A 282 47.44 -21.17 6.67
N GLU A 283 46.97 -19.92 6.59
CA GLU A 283 45.58 -19.47 6.70
C GLU A 283 44.78 -19.67 8.00
N HIS A 284 44.49 -18.51 8.61
CA HIS A 284 43.33 -18.24 9.45
C HIS A 284 42.04 -18.68 8.75
N VAL A 285 41.31 -19.60 9.38
CA VAL A 285 39.88 -19.80 9.15
C VAL A 285 39.18 -19.70 10.50
N SER A 286 38.51 -18.58 10.74
CA SER A 286 37.54 -18.43 11.82
C SER A 286 36.15 -18.45 11.19
N PRO A 287 35.27 -19.39 11.55
CA PRO A 287 33.93 -19.45 10.97
C PRO A 287 33.00 -18.45 11.66
N LEU A 288 32.46 -17.52 10.87
CA LEU A 288 31.29 -16.70 11.22
C LEU A 288 30.07 -17.62 11.31
N GLN A 289 29.61 -17.83 12.54
CA GLN A 289 28.32 -18.44 12.86
C GLN A 289 27.29 -17.31 13.09
N PRO A 290 26.15 -17.28 12.39
CA PRO A 290 25.10 -16.30 12.67
C PRO A 290 24.27 -16.77 13.88
N PRO A 291 23.94 -15.91 14.86
CA PRO A 291 22.93 -16.26 15.85
C PRO A 291 21.54 -16.17 15.21
N ALA A 292 20.89 -17.33 15.20
CA ALA A 292 19.48 -17.52 14.94
C ALA A 292 18.61 -16.91 16.06
N GLY A 293 17.39 -16.50 15.71
CA GLY A 293 16.27 -16.45 16.67
C GLY A 293 15.74 -15.05 16.98
N LEU A 294 14.91 -14.53 16.08
CA LEU A 294 13.76 -13.71 16.44
C LEU A 294 12.65 -14.67 16.90
N LEU A 295 12.21 -14.53 18.15
CA LEU A 295 10.85 -14.83 18.61
C LEU A 295 10.36 -13.59 19.36
#